data_AF-A0A1N5VHB6-F1
#
_entry.id   AF-A0A1N5VHB6-F1
#
_cell.length_a   1.000
_cell.length_b   1.000
_cell.length_c   1.000
_cell.angle_alpha   90.00
_cell.angle_beta   90.00
_cell.angle_gamma   90.00
#
_symmetry.space_group_name_H-M   'P 1'
#
loop_
_entity.id
_entity.type
_entity.pdbx_description
1 polymer ?
#
loop_
_entity_poly.entity_id
_entity_poly.type
_entity_poly.pdbx_seq_one_letter_code
_entity_poly.pdbx_strand_id
1 'polypeptide(L)'
;MEEHERPFFEGMLGILEQVDAWRARLNPEGPRRTVGAGSALAGDDRRVNPYHTSRAAWIALSHAVDHLHAHRTVLCDAAMIHMYAHYSLLRGAFENASTAVWLLGPASRPERLTRRLRFAAADVRNGERVRQMLGAPAPRPAADRIDELKAIARRCGLDETAATKGVSSTEVVRVAGEHDVMGPTVAQLTWNLCSGTAHGDFWSMVTLAHRVDLPGAPAGIAHIRITASVERMFFLTFFSAGMISRGWALFDQRSATPHGAS
;
A
#
# COMPACT_ATOMS: atom_id res chain seq x y z
N MET A 1 -23.65 -19.18 0.55
CA MET A 1 -23.54 -18.04 1.47
C MET A 1 -24.61 -18.21 2.52
N GLU A 2 -24.21 -18.29 3.78
CA GLU A 2 -25.12 -18.47 4.90
C GLU A 2 -25.83 -17.14 5.24
N GLU A 3 -26.98 -17.18 5.91
CA GLU A 3 -27.79 -15.98 6.17
C GLU A 3 -27.04 -14.92 7.00
N HIS A 4 -26.20 -15.37 7.93
CA HIS A 4 -25.38 -14.50 8.77
C HIS A 4 -24.22 -13.82 8.01
N GLU A 5 -23.81 -14.34 6.84
CA GLU A 5 -22.73 -13.77 6.02
C GLU A 5 -23.21 -12.65 5.09
N ARG A 6 -24.53 -12.58 4.84
CA ARG A 6 -25.13 -11.64 3.88
C ARG A 6 -24.80 -10.18 4.17
N PRO A 7 -24.89 -9.66 5.42
CA PRO A 7 -24.57 -8.27 5.70
C PRO A 7 -23.09 -7.92 5.40
N PHE A 8 -22.17 -8.87 5.63
CA PHE A 8 -20.75 -8.67 5.32
C PHE A 8 -20.50 -8.63 3.82
N PHE A 9 -21.19 -9.48 3.06
CA PHE A 9 -21.11 -9.45 1.60
C PHE A 9 -21.65 -8.13 1.03
N GLU A 10 -22.84 -7.71 1.44
CA GLU A 10 -23.46 -6.45 1.01
C GLU A 10 -22.60 -5.24 1.41
N GLY A 11 -22.08 -5.22 2.64
CA GLY A 11 -21.16 -4.18 3.09
C GLY A 11 -19.87 -4.16 2.28
N MET A 12 -19.34 -5.31 1.90
CA MET A 12 -18.15 -5.41 1.05
C MET A 12 -18.40 -4.83 -0.33
N LEU A 13 -19.57 -5.11 -0.93
CA LEU A 13 -19.96 -4.51 -2.22
C LEU A 13 -20.03 -2.98 -2.12
N GLY A 14 -20.70 -2.46 -1.08
CA GLY A 14 -20.80 -1.00 -0.87
C GLY A 14 -19.44 -0.32 -0.68
N ILE A 15 -18.48 -0.97 -0.03
CA ILE A 15 -17.09 -0.44 0.07
C ILE A 15 -16.44 -0.35 -1.31
N LEU A 16 -16.64 -1.36 -2.16
CA LEU A 16 -16.01 -1.49 -3.47
C LEU A 16 -16.60 -0.55 -4.53
N GLU A 17 -17.75 0.08 -4.28
CA GLU A 17 -18.29 1.15 -5.14
C GLU A 17 -17.34 2.35 -5.23
N GLN A 18 -16.53 2.60 -4.19
CA GLN A 18 -15.54 3.69 -4.19
C GLN A 18 -14.43 3.52 -5.24
N VAL A 19 -14.19 2.28 -5.69
CA VAL A 19 -13.12 1.95 -6.64
C VAL A 19 -13.31 2.71 -7.95
N ASP A 20 -14.55 2.85 -8.44
CA ASP A 20 -14.83 3.50 -9.72
C ASP A 20 -14.48 4.99 -9.68
N ALA A 21 -14.73 5.67 -8.55
CA ALA A 21 -14.32 7.05 -8.34
C ALA A 21 -12.79 7.21 -8.33
N TRP A 22 -12.07 6.27 -7.72
CA TRP A 22 -10.59 6.28 -7.74
C TRP A 22 -10.03 5.96 -9.13
N ARG A 23 -10.64 5.03 -9.87
CA ARG A 23 -10.25 4.74 -11.26
C ARG A 23 -10.46 5.94 -12.16
N ALA A 24 -11.59 6.65 -12.03
CA ALA A 24 -11.85 7.88 -12.76
C ALA A 24 -10.77 8.94 -12.49
N ARG A 25 -10.30 9.05 -11.24
CA ARG A 25 -9.21 9.94 -10.84
C ARG A 25 -7.86 9.57 -11.46
N LEU A 26 -7.64 8.29 -11.75
CA LEU A 26 -6.42 7.74 -12.35
C LEU A 26 -6.46 7.73 -13.89
N ASN A 27 -7.58 8.10 -14.51
CA ASN A 27 -7.72 8.10 -15.97
C ASN A 27 -6.73 9.10 -16.60
N PRO A 28 -5.81 8.65 -17.48
CA PRO A 28 -4.83 9.54 -18.14
C PRO A 28 -5.47 10.60 -19.04
N GLU A 29 -6.66 10.30 -19.59
CA GLU A 29 -7.47 11.20 -20.40
C GLU A 29 -8.43 12.06 -19.54
N GLY A 30 -8.51 11.80 -18.24
CA GLY A 30 -9.32 12.55 -17.29
C GLY A 30 -8.70 13.89 -16.90
N PRO A 31 -9.43 14.74 -16.17
CA PRO A 31 -8.90 15.98 -15.64
C PRO A 31 -7.72 15.69 -14.69
N ARG A 32 -6.52 16.11 -15.10
CA ARG A 32 -5.32 15.93 -14.29
C ARG A 32 -5.42 16.80 -13.05
N ARG A 33 -5.56 16.19 -11.86
CA ARG A 33 -5.33 16.91 -10.61
C ARG A 33 -3.86 17.29 -10.51
N THR A 34 -3.56 18.54 -10.83
CA THR A 34 -2.22 19.09 -10.70
C THR A 34 -1.90 19.35 -9.24
N VAL A 35 -0.70 18.96 -8.80
CA VAL A 35 -0.15 19.42 -7.53
C VAL A 35 -0.07 20.95 -7.60
N GLY A 36 -0.80 21.66 -6.74
CA GLY A 36 -0.85 23.12 -6.79
C GLY A 36 0.56 23.72 -6.65
N ALA A 37 0.94 24.68 -7.49
CA ALA A 37 2.32 25.17 -7.56
C ALA A 37 2.85 25.73 -6.21
N GLY A 38 1.95 26.28 -5.39
CA GLY A 38 2.21 26.78 -4.03
C GLY A 38 1.97 25.77 -2.91
N SER A 39 1.62 24.52 -3.24
CA SER A 39 1.30 23.50 -2.25
C SER A 39 2.54 22.96 -1.52
N ALA A 40 2.31 22.30 -0.39
CA ALA A 40 3.39 21.67 0.36
C ALA A 40 4.12 20.62 -0.47
N LEU A 41 3.37 19.84 -1.25
CA LEU A 41 3.88 18.75 -2.07
C LEU A 41 4.67 19.24 -3.29
N ALA A 42 4.25 20.34 -3.93
CA ALA A 42 5.05 20.97 -4.99
C ALA A 42 6.41 21.47 -4.46
N GLY A 43 6.41 22.03 -3.24
CA GLY A 43 7.64 22.42 -2.56
C GLY A 43 8.55 21.24 -2.24
N ASP A 44 7.96 20.09 -1.91
CA ASP A 44 8.72 18.85 -1.68
C ASP A 44 9.36 18.38 -2.99
N ASP A 45 8.58 18.28 -4.08
CA ASP A 45 9.05 17.83 -5.39
C ASP A 45 10.23 18.64 -5.92
N ARG A 46 10.18 19.98 -5.80
CA ARG A 46 11.29 20.86 -6.19
C ARG A 46 12.58 20.55 -5.45
N ARG A 47 12.49 20.22 -4.15
CA ARG A 47 13.66 19.95 -3.30
C ARG A 47 14.32 18.62 -3.60
N VAL A 48 13.52 17.59 -3.91
CA VAL A 48 14.03 16.23 -4.19
C VAL A 48 14.13 15.89 -5.68
N ASN A 49 13.93 16.85 -6.59
CA ASN A 49 14.09 16.64 -8.03
C ASN A 49 15.42 15.93 -8.37
N PRO A 50 15.40 14.85 -9.21
CA PRO A 50 14.28 14.32 -10.01
C PRO A 50 13.36 13.30 -9.28
N TYR A 51 13.58 13.04 -8.00
CA TYR A 51 12.86 12.03 -7.21
C TYR A 51 11.59 12.60 -6.55
N HIS A 52 10.64 13.08 -7.35
CA HIS A 52 9.41 13.72 -6.86
C HIS A 52 8.62 12.84 -5.88
N THR A 53 8.15 13.44 -4.79
CA THR A 53 7.33 12.80 -3.75
C THR A 53 5.91 12.59 -4.24
N SER A 54 5.35 13.56 -4.96
CA SER A 54 4.00 13.45 -5.55
C SER A 54 3.89 12.23 -6.47
N ARG A 55 4.86 12.06 -7.37
CA ARG A 55 4.89 10.95 -8.32
C ARG A 55 4.97 9.61 -7.62
N ALA A 56 5.81 9.49 -6.59
CA ALA A 56 5.93 8.25 -5.82
C ALA A 56 4.62 7.88 -5.11
N ALA A 57 3.99 8.86 -4.45
CA ALA A 57 2.70 8.64 -3.79
C ALA A 57 1.58 8.31 -4.80
N TRP A 58 1.55 8.98 -5.95
CA TRP A 58 0.58 8.72 -7.02
C TRP A 58 0.73 7.31 -7.59
N ILE A 59 1.95 6.86 -7.87
CA ILE A 59 2.22 5.49 -8.33
C ILE A 59 1.74 4.47 -7.29
N ALA A 60 2.07 4.68 -6.02
CA ALA A 60 1.62 3.80 -4.94
C ALA A 60 0.08 3.73 -4.86
N LEU A 61 -0.61 4.87 -4.93
CA LEU A 61 -2.08 4.90 -4.95
C LEU A 61 -2.65 4.23 -6.21
N SER A 62 -1.99 4.38 -7.36
CA SER A 62 -2.40 3.73 -8.60
C SER A 62 -2.36 2.21 -8.48
N HIS A 63 -1.26 1.67 -7.94
CA HIS A 63 -1.11 0.24 -7.69
C HIS A 63 -2.12 -0.26 -6.64
N ALA A 64 -2.38 0.53 -5.60
CA ALA A 64 -3.33 0.16 -4.57
C ALA A 64 -4.76 0.02 -5.13
N VAL A 65 -5.18 0.98 -5.95
CA VAL A 65 -6.49 1.00 -6.61
C VAL A 65 -6.59 -0.13 -7.63
N ASP A 66 -5.53 -0.41 -8.39
CA ASP A 66 -5.52 -1.51 -9.36
C ASP A 66 -5.73 -2.87 -8.68
N HIS A 67 -5.00 -3.15 -7.59
CA HIS A 67 -5.18 -4.36 -6.80
C HIS A 67 -6.59 -4.50 -6.21
N LEU A 68 -7.16 -3.41 -5.67
CA LEU A 68 -8.52 -3.45 -5.12
C LEU A 68 -9.57 -3.58 -6.24
N HIS A 69 -9.33 -2.99 -7.41
CA HIS A 69 -10.17 -3.18 -8.58
C HIS A 69 -10.15 -4.62 -9.08
N ALA A 70 -8.98 -5.26 -9.12
CA ALA A 70 -8.88 -6.69 -9.44
C ALA A 70 -9.68 -7.54 -8.42
N HIS A 71 -9.60 -7.21 -7.12
CA HIS A 71 -10.41 -7.87 -6.10
C HIS A 71 -11.91 -7.69 -6.37
N ARG A 72 -12.37 -6.47 -6.67
CA ARG A 72 -13.75 -6.18 -7.07
C ARG A 72 -14.17 -6.94 -8.32
N THR A 73 -13.31 -6.98 -9.34
CA THR A 73 -13.61 -7.64 -10.62
C THR A 73 -13.86 -9.13 -10.41
N VAL A 74 -12.98 -9.81 -9.66
CA VAL A 74 -13.13 -11.23 -9.35
C VAL A 74 -14.39 -11.49 -8.52
N LEU A 75 -14.63 -10.65 -7.50
CA LEU A 75 -15.73 -10.83 -6.58
C LEU A 75 -17.10 -10.51 -7.20
N CYS A 76 -17.21 -9.36 -7.87
CA CYS A 76 -18.49 -8.81 -8.34
C CYS A 76 -18.79 -9.21 -9.77
N ASP A 77 -17.83 -9.02 -10.67
CA ASP A 77 -18.07 -9.18 -12.11
C ASP A 77 -17.97 -10.66 -12.52
N ALA A 78 -16.99 -11.38 -11.96
CA ALA A 78 -16.84 -12.81 -12.16
C ALA A 78 -17.65 -13.66 -11.17
N ALA A 79 -18.25 -13.06 -10.14
CA ALA A 79 -19.01 -13.74 -9.09
C ALA A 79 -18.24 -14.90 -8.43
N MET A 80 -16.92 -14.76 -8.26
CA MET A 80 -16.04 -15.80 -7.73
C MET A 80 -15.45 -15.41 -6.37
N ILE A 81 -15.50 -16.35 -5.43
CA ILE A 81 -14.83 -16.25 -4.14
C ILE A 81 -13.74 -17.33 -4.08
N HIS A 82 -12.52 -16.97 -4.45
CA HIS A 82 -11.37 -17.84 -4.28
C HIS A 82 -10.99 -17.96 -2.80
N MET A 83 -10.47 -19.13 -2.43
CA MET A 83 -10.11 -19.38 -1.04
C MET A 83 -8.96 -18.48 -0.54
N TYR A 84 -7.97 -18.19 -1.40
CA TYR A 84 -6.76 -17.45 -0.99
C TYR A 84 -6.43 -16.22 -1.84
N ALA A 85 -6.79 -16.23 -3.12
CA ALA A 85 -6.33 -15.24 -4.09
C ALA A 85 -6.73 -13.79 -3.72
N HIS A 86 -7.90 -13.61 -3.10
CA HIS A 86 -8.34 -12.29 -2.64
C HIS A 86 -7.37 -11.68 -1.63
N TYR A 87 -6.75 -12.48 -0.77
CA TYR A 87 -5.82 -11.96 0.24
C TYR A 87 -4.50 -11.52 -0.38
N SER A 88 -4.06 -12.11 -1.49
CA SER A 88 -2.93 -11.61 -2.26
C SER A 88 -3.25 -10.26 -2.91
N LEU A 89 -4.47 -10.09 -3.44
CA LEU A 89 -4.93 -8.81 -3.99
C LEU A 89 -5.05 -7.73 -2.91
N LEU A 90 -5.67 -8.07 -1.77
CA LEU A 90 -5.82 -7.16 -0.63
C LEU A 90 -4.48 -6.81 0.01
N ARG A 91 -3.49 -7.73 0.05
CA ARG A 91 -2.11 -7.43 0.45
C ARG A 91 -1.54 -6.33 -0.44
N GLY A 92 -1.63 -6.50 -1.76
CA GLY A 92 -1.13 -5.54 -2.74
C GLY A 92 -1.82 -4.18 -2.58
N ALA A 93 -3.14 -4.17 -2.42
CA ALA A 93 -3.90 -2.95 -2.18
C ALA A 93 -3.42 -2.22 -0.90
N PHE A 94 -3.39 -2.93 0.23
CA PHE A 94 -3.07 -2.38 1.54
C PHE A 94 -1.61 -1.90 1.65
N GLU A 95 -0.64 -2.68 1.15
CA GLU A 95 0.79 -2.33 1.22
C GLU A 95 1.11 -1.08 0.37
N ASN A 96 0.54 -0.99 -0.83
CA ASN A 96 0.73 0.16 -1.70
C ASN A 96 0.01 1.42 -1.16
N ALA A 97 -1.18 1.27 -0.60
CA ALA A 97 -1.87 2.37 0.07
C ALA A 97 -1.07 2.87 1.29
N SER A 98 -0.55 1.94 2.10
CA SER A 98 0.32 2.24 3.23
C SER A 98 1.58 2.97 2.80
N THR A 99 2.17 2.64 1.64
CA THR A 99 3.31 3.36 1.08
C THR A 99 2.98 4.83 0.81
N ALA A 100 1.82 5.12 0.22
CA ALA A 100 1.39 6.49 -0.01
C ALA A 100 1.17 7.26 1.30
N VAL A 101 0.51 6.63 2.28
CA VAL A 101 0.29 7.22 3.61
C VAL A 101 1.61 7.44 4.35
N TRP A 102 2.57 6.51 4.24
CA TRP A 102 3.89 6.64 4.83
C TRP A 102 4.68 7.80 4.21
N LEU A 103 4.59 8.01 2.90
CA LEU A 103 5.25 9.13 2.23
C LEU A 103 4.65 10.50 2.61
N LEU A 104 3.31 10.57 2.74
CA LEU A 104 2.57 11.84 2.84
C LEU A 104 2.11 12.21 4.26
N GLY A 105 2.04 11.21 5.14
CA GLY A 105 1.56 11.31 6.52
C GLY A 105 2.28 12.36 7.36
N PRO A 106 3.64 12.41 7.35
CA PRO A 106 4.37 13.35 8.19
C PRO A 106 4.00 14.81 7.92
N ALA A 107 3.70 15.55 8.99
CA ALA A 107 3.53 17.00 8.92
C ALA A 107 4.84 17.70 8.53
N SER A 108 5.97 17.19 9.05
CA SER A 108 7.31 17.70 8.80
C SER A 108 7.75 17.45 7.35
N ARG A 109 8.15 18.52 6.65
CA ARG A 109 8.75 18.42 5.32
C ARG A 109 10.06 17.62 5.33
N PRO A 110 11.05 17.91 6.21
CA PRO A 110 12.27 17.11 6.31
C PRO A 110 12.00 15.62 6.38
N GLU A 111 11.01 15.21 7.18
CA GLU A 111 10.66 13.80 7.31
C GLU A 111 10.09 13.21 6.00
N ARG A 112 9.18 13.91 5.32
CA ARG A 112 8.67 13.46 4.00
C ARG A 112 9.79 13.33 2.96
N LEU A 113 10.74 14.28 2.93
CA LEU A 113 11.87 14.23 2.00
C LEU A 113 12.80 13.04 2.32
N THR A 114 13.14 12.83 3.59
CA THR A 114 13.93 11.67 4.04
C THR A 114 13.24 10.37 3.64
N ARG A 115 11.94 10.25 3.91
CA ARG A 115 11.12 9.08 3.52
C ARG A 115 11.16 8.84 2.01
N ARG A 116 11.02 9.89 1.19
CA ARG A 116 11.09 9.79 -0.27
C ARG A 116 12.46 9.31 -0.78
N LEU A 117 13.54 9.84 -0.20
CA LEU A 117 14.91 9.44 -0.58
C LEU A 117 15.20 7.99 -0.18
N ARG A 118 14.68 7.52 0.96
CA ARG A 118 14.80 6.11 1.37
C ARG A 118 14.16 5.18 0.35
N PHE A 119 12.98 5.51 -0.16
CA PHE A 119 12.34 4.74 -1.23
C PHE A 119 13.14 4.77 -2.55
N ALA A 120 13.72 5.92 -2.91
CA ALA A 120 14.60 5.98 -4.09
C ALA A 120 15.82 5.07 -3.93
N ALA A 121 16.45 5.08 -2.75
CA ALA A 121 17.61 4.25 -2.48
C ALA A 121 17.25 2.75 -2.49
N ALA A 122 16.07 2.38 -1.97
CA ALA A 122 15.56 1.02 -2.04
C ALA A 122 15.34 0.55 -3.49
N ASP A 123 14.72 1.40 -4.32
CA ASP A 123 14.50 1.12 -5.75
C ASP A 123 15.82 0.92 -6.52
N VAL A 124 16.81 1.81 -6.29
CA VAL A 124 18.16 1.68 -6.87
C VAL A 124 18.79 0.33 -6.51
N ARG A 125 18.74 -0.06 -5.22
CA ARG A 125 19.33 -1.32 -4.74
C ARG A 125 18.59 -2.55 -5.28
N ASN A 126 17.27 -2.51 -5.34
CA ASN A 126 16.47 -3.63 -5.85
C ASN A 126 16.70 -3.83 -7.34
N GLY A 127 16.68 -2.75 -8.13
CA GLY A 127 16.97 -2.81 -9.56
C GLY A 127 18.40 -3.29 -9.84
N GLU A 128 19.37 -2.89 -9.02
CA GLU A 128 20.76 -3.39 -9.13
C GLU A 128 20.87 -4.89 -8.83
N ARG A 129 20.20 -5.38 -7.77
CA ARG A 129 20.19 -6.82 -7.45
C ARG A 129 19.64 -7.65 -8.61
N VAL A 130 18.55 -7.22 -9.24
CA VAL A 130 17.99 -7.91 -10.41
C VAL A 130 18.97 -7.89 -11.59
N ARG A 131 19.62 -6.76 -11.85
CA ARG A 131 20.64 -6.65 -12.92
C ARG A 131 21.82 -7.60 -12.69
N GLN A 132 22.31 -7.69 -11.46
CA GLN A 132 23.38 -8.61 -11.08
C GLN A 132 22.98 -10.07 -11.31
N MET A 133 21.74 -10.45 -10.96
CA MET A 133 21.22 -11.80 -11.23
C MET A 133 21.16 -12.12 -12.73
N LEU A 134 20.89 -11.11 -13.57
CA LEU A 134 20.82 -11.25 -15.02
C LEU A 134 22.18 -11.11 -15.71
N GLY A 135 23.25 -10.79 -15.00
CA GLY A 135 24.54 -10.43 -15.59
C GLY A 135 24.48 -9.21 -16.51
N ALA A 136 23.45 -8.36 -16.35
CA ALA A 136 23.20 -7.22 -17.22
C ALA A 136 23.81 -5.94 -16.63
N PRO A 137 24.70 -5.22 -17.34
CA PRO A 137 25.28 -3.99 -16.82
C PRO A 137 24.23 -2.89 -16.65
N ALA A 138 24.36 -2.10 -15.59
CA ALA A 138 23.55 -0.89 -15.41
C ALA A 138 24.14 0.27 -16.25
N PRO A 139 23.31 1.06 -16.96
CA PRO A 139 23.79 2.26 -17.66
C PRO A 139 24.46 3.28 -16.72
N ARG A 140 24.02 3.32 -15.46
CA ARG A 140 24.63 4.09 -14.38
C ARG A 140 24.87 3.17 -13.17
N PRO A 141 26.08 3.14 -12.60
CA PRO A 141 26.37 2.38 -11.38
C PRO A 141 25.39 2.70 -10.25
N ALA A 142 25.05 1.71 -9.43
CA ALA A 142 24.21 1.93 -8.26
C ALA A 142 24.86 2.89 -7.26
N ALA A 143 26.18 2.84 -7.08
CA ALA A 143 26.93 3.75 -6.21
C ALA A 143 26.69 5.21 -6.58
N ASP A 144 26.88 5.58 -7.86
CA ASP A 144 26.66 6.94 -8.36
C ASP A 144 25.23 7.44 -8.13
N ARG A 145 24.25 6.54 -8.30
CA ARG A 145 22.83 6.86 -8.05
C ARG A 145 22.55 7.05 -6.55
N ILE A 146 23.20 6.29 -5.67
CA ILE A 146 23.10 6.49 -4.22
C ILE A 146 23.78 7.79 -3.80
N ASP A 147 24.93 8.14 -4.38
CA ASP A 147 25.63 9.37 -4.08
C ASP A 147 24.87 10.61 -4.59
N GLU A 148 24.14 10.50 -5.70
CA GLU A 148 23.18 11.52 -6.14
C GLU A 148 22.10 11.77 -5.07
N LEU A 149 21.53 10.71 -4.48
CA LEU A 149 20.52 10.83 -3.41
C LEU A 149 21.11 11.49 -2.15
N LYS A 150 22.34 11.15 -1.78
CA LYS A 150 23.06 11.80 -0.67
C LYS A 150 23.32 13.28 -0.93
N ALA A 151 23.71 13.64 -2.15
CA ALA A 151 23.89 15.04 -2.54
C ALA A 151 22.58 15.83 -2.43
N ILE A 152 21.45 15.23 -2.82
CA ILE A 152 20.11 15.82 -2.65
C ILE A 152 19.79 15.97 -1.15
N ALA A 153 20.09 14.96 -0.32
CA ALA A 153 19.90 15.04 1.13
C ALA A 153 20.68 16.21 1.73
N ARG A 154 21.98 16.35 1.42
CA ARG A 154 22.81 17.49 1.85
C ARG A 154 22.22 18.83 1.45
N ARG A 155 21.83 18.99 0.18
CA ARG A 155 21.18 20.22 -0.33
C ARG A 155 19.91 20.58 0.45
N CYS A 156 19.20 19.58 0.94
CA CYS A 156 17.99 19.77 1.73
C CYS A 156 18.25 19.93 3.24
N GLY A 157 19.49 19.87 3.70
CA GLY A 157 19.85 19.89 5.12
C GLY A 157 19.42 18.64 5.87
N LEU A 158 19.40 17.48 5.20
CA LEU A 158 19.00 16.19 5.76
C LEU A 158 20.22 15.32 6.05
N ASP A 159 20.11 14.42 7.02
CA ASP A 159 21.13 13.39 7.26
C ASP A 159 21.18 12.38 6.10
N GLU A 160 22.36 12.23 5.50
CA GLU A 160 22.59 11.37 4.33
C GLU A 160 22.36 9.89 4.64
N THR A 161 22.73 9.46 5.85
CA THR A 161 22.62 8.07 6.29
C THR A 161 21.15 7.71 6.47
N ALA A 162 20.38 8.56 7.15
CA ALA A 162 18.94 8.40 7.30
C ALA A 162 18.21 8.44 5.95
N ALA A 163 18.58 9.36 5.06
CA ALA A 163 17.98 9.51 3.74
C ALA A 163 18.22 8.30 2.81
N THR A 164 19.27 7.51 3.05
CA THR A 164 19.59 6.32 2.23
C THR A 164 19.44 5.01 3.00
N LYS A 165 18.94 5.04 4.24
CA LYS A 165 18.69 3.85 5.05
C LYS A 165 17.64 2.96 4.39
N GLY A 166 17.86 1.64 4.42
CA GLY A 166 16.89 0.66 3.97
C GLY A 166 15.53 0.83 4.66
N VAL A 167 14.48 0.42 3.98
CA VAL A 167 13.10 0.47 4.47
C VAL A 167 12.44 -0.89 4.21
N SER A 168 11.72 -1.42 5.19
CA SER A 168 10.98 -2.68 5.07
C SER A 168 9.48 -2.45 4.95
N SER A 169 8.75 -3.36 4.30
CA SER A 169 7.28 -3.27 4.20
C SER A 169 6.62 -3.23 5.59
N THR A 170 7.14 -3.99 6.56
CA THR A 170 6.64 -3.95 7.95
C THR A 170 6.80 -2.58 8.59
N GLU A 171 7.94 -1.90 8.38
CA GLU A 171 8.13 -0.53 8.87
C GLU A 171 7.12 0.42 8.22
N VAL A 172 6.99 0.35 6.90
CA VAL A 172 6.08 1.22 6.12
C VAL A 172 4.64 1.06 6.60
N VAL A 173 4.15 -0.17 6.69
CA VAL A 173 2.77 -0.46 7.09
C VAL A 173 2.50 -0.01 8.52
N ARG A 174 3.38 -0.38 9.47
CA ARG A 174 3.17 -0.04 10.87
C ARG A 174 3.12 1.48 11.06
N VAL A 175 4.06 2.20 10.45
CA VAL A 175 4.14 3.67 10.55
C VAL A 175 3.02 4.36 9.76
N ALA A 176 2.55 3.78 8.66
CA ALA A 176 1.36 4.29 7.97
C ALA A 176 0.13 4.25 8.87
N GLY A 177 -0.02 3.20 9.68
CA GLY A 177 -1.09 3.10 10.68
C GLY A 177 -1.04 4.18 11.77
N GLU A 178 0.12 4.78 12.06
CA GLU A 178 0.23 5.94 12.98
C GLU A 178 -0.44 7.20 12.39
N HIS A 179 -0.65 7.24 11.08
CA HIS A 179 -1.31 8.33 10.38
C HIS A 179 -2.77 8.03 10.04
N ASP A 180 -3.34 6.92 10.51
CA ASP A 180 -4.72 6.49 10.26
C ASP A 180 -5.47 6.18 11.57
N VAL A 181 -6.79 6.25 11.54
CA VAL A 181 -7.64 5.95 12.71
C VAL A 181 -7.54 4.49 13.15
N MET A 182 -7.18 3.57 12.25
CA MET A 182 -7.01 2.14 12.59
C MET A 182 -5.82 1.89 13.54
N GLY A 183 -4.83 2.79 13.55
CA GLY A 183 -3.62 2.65 14.35
C GLY A 183 -2.60 1.63 13.82
N PRO A 184 -1.37 1.65 14.35
CA PRO A 184 -0.24 0.85 13.87
C PRO A 184 -0.45 -0.66 14.02
N THR A 185 -1.11 -1.09 15.10
CA THR A 185 -1.32 -2.52 15.40
C THR A 185 -2.26 -3.17 14.40
N VAL A 186 -3.41 -2.56 14.12
CA VAL A 186 -4.39 -3.09 13.15
C VAL A 186 -3.81 -3.06 11.75
N ALA A 187 -3.05 -2.01 11.40
CA ALA A 187 -2.39 -1.93 10.11
C ALA A 187 -1.39 -3.09 9.90
N GLN A 188 -0.53 -3.34 10.89
CA GLN A 188 0.45 -4.43 10.81
C GLN A 188 -0.24 -5.80 10.82
N LEU A 189 -1.28 -5.99 11.63
CA LEU A 189 -2.05 -7.24 11.66
C LEU A 189 -2.71 -7.53 10.30
N THR A 190 -3.36 -6.52 9.70
CA THR A 190 -3.99 -6.62 8.37
C THR A 190 -2.97 -7.09 7.33
N TRP A 191 -1.80 -6.46 7.29
CA TRP A 191 -0.74 -6.84 6.37
C TRP A 191 -0.16 -8.23 6.64
N ASN A 192 0.09 -8.59 7.91
CA ASN A 192 0.59 -9.91 8.28
C ASN A 192 -0.38 -11.04 7.88
N LEU A 193 -1.68 -10.84 8.07
CA LEU A 193 -2.72 -11.80 7.68
C LEU A 193 -2.72 -12.00 6.16
N CYS A 194 -2.79 -10.92 5.38
CA CYS A 194 -2.77 -11.02 3.92
C CYS A 194 -1.45 -11.61 3.40
N SER A 195 -0.31 -11.22 3.99
CA SER A 195 1.02 -11.71 3.62
C SER A 195 1.21 -13.19 3.91
N GLY A 196 0.85 -13.65 5.11
CA GLY A 196 0.97 -15.07 5.47
C GLY A 196 0.11 -15.95 4.58
N THR A 197 -1.13 -15.54 4.29
CA THR A 197 -2.00 -16.33 3.40
C THR A 197 -1.50 -16.33 1.95
N ALA A 198 -0.95 -15.22 1.47
CA ALA A 198 -0.34 -15.16 0.13
C ALA A 198 0.86 -16.09 -0.03
N HIS A 199 1.59 -16.40 1.05
CA HIS A 199 2.73 -17.33 1.04
C HIS A 199 2.37 -18.76 1.48
N GLY A 200 1.10 -19.03 1.84
CA GLY A 200 0.68 -20.35 2.30
C GLY A 200 1.03 -20.66 3.76
N ASP A 201 1.29 -19.65 4.59
CA ASP A 201 1.57 -19.83 6.01
C ASP A 201 0.35 -20.39 6.73
N PHE A 202 0.51 -21.57 7.34
CA PHE A 202 -0.60 -22.30 7.96
C PHE A 202 -1.35 -21.47 9.01
N TRP A 203 -0.63 -20.75 9.88
CA TRP A 203 -1.26 -19.93 10.93
C TRP A 203 -2.22 -18.89 10.36
N SER A 204 -1.83 -18.25 9.25
CA SER A 204 -2.59 -17.17 8.62
C SER A 204 -3.75 -17.75 7.83
N MET A 205 -3.49 -18.81 7.06
CA MET A 205 -4.52 -19.53 6.30
C MET A 205 -5.65 -20.01 7.22
N VAL A 206 -5.28 -20.70 8.30
CA VAL A 206 -6.21 -21.18 9.32
C VAL A 206 -6.94 -19.98 9.91
N THR A 207 -6.22 -18.92 10.31
CA THR A 207 -6.85 -17.68 10.79
C THR A 207 -7.86 -17.12 9.79
N LEU A 208 -7.57 -16.99 8.50
CA LEU A 208 -8.49 -16.34 7.55
C LEU A 208 -9.61 -17.23 6.99
N ALA A 209 -9.58 -18.53 7.24
CA ALA A 209 -10.59 -19.44 6.76
C ALA A 209 -11.83 -19.51 7.64
N HIS A 210 -12.97 -19.79 7.00
CA HIS A 210 -14.10 -20.42 7.68
C HIS A 210 -13.78 -21.90 7.87
N ARG A 211 -14.05 -22.44 9.06
CA ARG A 211 -13.65 -23.80 9.46
C ARG A 211 -14.84 -24.56 9.99
N VAL A 212 -14.98 -25.80 9.54
CA VAL A 212 -15.94 -26.76 10.10
C VAL A 212 -15.19 -28.01 10.51
N ASP A 213 -15.28 -28.38 11.79
CA ASP A 213 -14.73 -29.63 12.29
C ASP A 213 -15.47 -30.82 11.66
N LEU A 214 -14.71 -31.77 11.12
CA LEU A 214 -15.23 -33.01 10.57
C LEU A 214 -15.04 -34.13 11.60
N PRO A 215 -16.05 -35.02 11.77
CA PRO A 215 -15.93 -36.14 12.68
C PRO A 215 -14.86 -37.14 12.22
N GLY A 216 -14.35 -37.95 13.16
CA GLY A 216 -13.49 -39.10 12.86
C GLY A 216 -11.99 -38.81 12.76
N ALA A 217 -11.52 -37.66 13.24
CA ALA A 217 -10.10 -37.37 13.30
C ALA A 217 -9.39 -38.19 14.41
N PRO A 218 -8.17 -38.74 14.16
CA PRO A 218 -7.36 -39.35 15.21
C PRO A 218 -7.00 -38.35 16.32
N ALA A 219 -6.71 -38.86 17.53
CA ALA A 219 -6.29 -38.03 18.65
C ALA A 219 -5.03 -37.21 18.28
N GLY A 220 -5.09 -35.88 18.47
CA GLY A 220 -4.01 -34.96 18.12
C GLY A 220 -4.00 -34.48 16.66
N ILE A 221 -4.94 -34.91 15.82
CA ILE A 221 -5.10 -34.46 14.43
C ILE A 221 -6.45 -33.76 14.30
N ALA A 222 -6.47 -32.53 13.77
CA ALA A 222 -7.70 -31.84 13.42
C ALA A 222 -8.12 -32.21 11.99
N HIS A 223 -9.30 -32.79 11.82
CA HIS A 223 -9.90 -32.98 10.50
C HIS A 223 -10.88 -31.83 10.27
N ILE A 224 -10.51 -30.86 9.43
CA ILE A 224 -11.27 -29.63 9.23
C ILE A 224 -11.55 -29.41 7.74
N ARG A 225 -12.78 -28.98 7.44
CA ARG A 225 -13.10 -28.37 6.13
C ARG A 225 -12.81 -26.88 6.20
N ILE A 226 -11.94 -26.42 5.30
CA ILE A 226 -11.52 -25.02 5.18
C ILE A 226 -12.20 -24.42 3.94
N THR A 227 -12.88 -23.29 4.12
CA THR A 227 -13.51 -22.50 3.05
C THR A 227 -13.14 -21.03 3.17
N ALA A 228 -13.35 -20.25 2.12
CA ALA A 228 -13.25 -18.79 2.21
C ALA A 228 -14.21 -18.25 3.29
N SER A 229 -13.78 -17.23 4.03
CA SER A 229 -14.64 -16.52 4.99
C SER A 229 -15.04 -15.16 4.41
N VAL A 230 -16.35 -14.97 4.19
CA VAL A 230 -16.89 -13.69 3.70
C VAL A 230 -16.68 -12.58 4.73
N GLU A 231 -16.92 -12.85 6.00
CA GLU A 231 -16.71 -11.90 7.10
C GLU A 231 -15.25 -11.40 7.16
N ARG A 232 -14.28 -12.30 7.14
CA ARG A 232 -12.86 -11.90 7.21
C ARG A 232 -12.41 -11.19 5.95
N MET A 233 -12.94 -11.59 4.79
CA MET A 233 -12.71 -10.88 3.54
C MET A 233 -13.26 -9.45 3.60
N PHE A 234 -14.47 -9.27 4.13
CA PHE A 234 -15.07 -7.95 4.35
C PHE A 234 -14.16 -7.04 5.17
N PHE A 235 -13.66 -7.48 6.33
CA PHE A 235 -12.80 -6.63 7.18
C PHE A 235 -11.50 -6.25 6.48
N LEU A 236 -10.86 -7.18 5.78
CA LEU A 236 -9.61 -6.88 5.05
C LEU A 236 -9.86 -5.96 3.85
N THR A 237 -11.01 -6.08 3.18
CA THR A 237 -11.45 -5.13 2.16
C THR A 237 -11.72 -3.75 2.76
N PHE A 238 -12.40 -3.68 3.90
CA PHE A 238 -12.66 -2.44 4.64
C PHE A 238 -11.37 -1.71 5.01
N PHE A 239 -10.41 -2.40 5.62
CA PHE A 239 -9.13 -1.79 6.01
C PHE A 239 -8.30 -1.36 4.78
N SER A 240 -8.33 -2.13 3.69
CA SER A 240 -7.65 -1.79 2.44
C SER A 240 -8.24 -0.55 1.79
N ALA A 241 -9.57 -0.48 1.65
CA ALA A 241 -10.26 0.69 1.14
C ALA A 241 -10.04 1.91 2.04
N GLY A 242 -10.10 1.74 3.37
CA GLY A 242 -9.83 2.81 4.34
C GLY A 242 -8.43 3.40 4.18
N MET A 243 -7.40 2.55 4.05
CA MET A 243 -6.02 3.02 3.84
C MET A 243 -5.85 3.74 2.48
N ILE A 244 -6.55 3.30 1.42
CA ILE A 244 -6.56 4.00 0.12
C ILE A 244 -7.22 5.38 0.25
N SER A 245 -8.40 5.46 0.89
CA SER A 245 -9.08 6.72 1.19
C SER A 245 -8.18 7.67 1.95
N ARG A 246 -7.45 7.17 2.96
CA ARG A 246 -6.50 7.97 3.73
C ARG A 246 -5.35 8.49 2.88
N GLY A 247 -4.78 7.66 2.02
CA GLY A 247 -3.72 8.06 1.10
C GLY A 247 -4.19 9.16 0.12
N TRP A 248 -5.40 9.04 -0.42
CA TRP A 248 -5.99 10.09 -1.26
C TRP A 248 -6.26 11.39 -0.50
N ALA A 249 -6.79 11.31 0.72
CA ALA A 249 -7.03 12.48 1.56
C ALA A 249 -5.72 13.23 1.87
N LEU A 250 -4.64 12.50 2.20
CA LEU A 250 -3.32 13.10 2.40
C LEU A 250 -2.76 13.69 1.11
N PHE A 251 -2.92 13.02 -0.02
CA PHE A 251 -2.49 13.55 -1.31
C PHE A 251 -3.16 14.88 -1.62
N ASP A 252 -4.48 14.95 -1.41
CA ASP A 252 -5.28 16.16 -1.63
C ASP A 252 -4.90 17.28 -0.68
N GLN A 253 -4.80 16.98 0.60
CA GLN A 253 -4.38 17.94 1.62
C GLN A 253 -3.02 18.56 1.30
N ARG A 254 -2.05 17.75 0.84
CA ARG A 254 -0.69 18.21 0.56
C ARG A 254 -0.55 18.90 -0.80
N SER A 255 -1.47 18.63 -1.72
CA SER A 255 -1.54 19.24 -3.05
C SER A 255 -2.33 20.56 -3.08
N ALA A 256 -3.12 20.83 -2.04
CA ALA A 256 -3.82 22.10 -1.89
C ALA A 256 -2.85 23.26 -1.57
N THR A 257 -3.12 24.43 -2.15
CA THR A 257 -2.45 25.68 -1.76
C THR A 257 -3.05 26.15 -0.42
N PRO A 258 -2.24 26.55 0.58
CA PRO A 258 -2.77 27.17 1.78
C PRO A 258 -3.62 28.39 1.41
N HIS A 259 -4.86 28.46 1.89
CA HIS A 259 -5.68 29.66 1.71
C HIS A 259 -5.10 30.74 2.64
N GLY A 260 -4.59 31.84 2.07
CA GLY A 260 -4.15 33.02 2.82
C GLY A 260 -2.63 33.13 3.04
N ALA A 261 -1.94 33.69 2.06
CA ALA A 261 -0.73 34.50 2.24
C ALA A 261 -0.58 35.37 0.99
N SER A 262 -1.55 36.25 0.78
CA SER A 262 -1.43 37.45 -0.06
C SER A 262 -1.17 38.63 0.85
#